data_AF-A0A9E5IVG4-F1
#
_entry.id   AF-A0A9E5IVG4-F1
#
_cell.length_a   1.000
_cell.length_b   1.000
_cell.length_c   1.000
_cell.angle_alpha   90.00
_cell.angle_beta   90.00
_cell.angle_gamma   90.00
#
_symmetry.space_group_name_H-M   'P 1'
#
loop_
_entity.id
_entity.type
_entity.pdbx_description
1 polymer ?
#
loop_
_entity_poly.entity_id
_entity_poly.type
_entity_poly.pdbx_seq_one_letter_code
_entity_poly.pdbx_strand_id
1 'polypeptide(L)' 'MTMDLFWTSENAATLRLLRTEKGLDAFQVARMANLSAHHVNELESLEPLAERSYFYSLEIKALVGHRLLTLLQK' A
#
# COMPACT_ATOMS: atom_id res chain seq x y z
N MET A 1 14.42 13.45 0.61
CA MET A 1 13.01 13.31 0.23
C MET A 1 12.33 12.64 1.41
N THR A 2 11.76 13.42 2.32
CA THR A 2 11.01 12.94 3.48
C THR A 2 9.76 12.27 2.95
N MET A 3 9.73 10.93 2.91
CA MET A 3 8.46 10.25 2.76
C MET A 3 7.57 10.74 3.90
N ASP A 4 6.37 11.22 3.57
CA ASP A 4 5.36 11.57 4.55
C ASP A 4 5.28 10.45 5.59
N LEU A 5 5.37 10.83 6.87
CA LEU A 5 5.44 9.87 7.98
C LEU A 5 4.15 9.04 8.15
N PHE A 6 3.11 9.31 7.35
CA PHE A 6 1.78 8.78 7.51
C PHE A 6 1.23 8.17 6.21
N TRP A 7 0.65 6.98 6.33
CA TRP A 7 -0.15 6.37 5.27
C TRP A 7 -1.57 6.94 5.29
N THR A 8 -1.89 7.83 4.35
CA THR A 8 -3.19 8.49 4.27
C THR A 8 -4.19 7.73 3.40
N SER A 9 -5.47 8.07 3.52
CA SER A 9 -6.53 7.56 2.63
C SER A 9 -6.32 7.97 1.17
N GLU A 10 -5.73 9.14 0.90
CA GLU A 10 -5.35 9.59 -0.45
C GLU A 10 -4.24 8.70 -1.04
N ASN A 11 -3.25 8.31 -0.23
CA ASN A 11 -2.21 7.36 -0.64
C ASN A 11 -2.80 5.99 -0.99
N ALA A 12 -3.74 5.50 -0.15
CA ALA A 12 -4.46 4.25 -0.39
C ALA A 12 -5.27 4.28 -1.70
N ALA A 13 -6.02 5.37 -1.93
CA ALA A 13 -6.80 5.58 -3.15
C ALA A 13 -5.89 5.63 -4.39
N THR A 14 -4.76 6.34 -4.30
CA THR A 14 -3.78 6.45 -5.39
C THR A 14 -3.15 5.09 -5.70
N LEU A 15 -2.79 4.31 -4.68
CA LEU A 15 -2.22 2.98 -4.87
C LEU A 15 -3.19 2.06 -5.61
N ARG A 16 -4.45 2.05 -5.18
CA ARG A 16 -5.52 1.28 -5.82
C ARG A 16 -5.72 1.71 -7.28
N LEU A 17 -5.75 3.01 -7.56
CA LEU A 17 -5.90 3.55 -8.91
C LEU A 17 -4.76 3.07 -9.82
N LEU A 18 -3.51 3.31 -9.43
CA LEU A 18 -2.33 2.92 -10.22
C LEU A 18 -2.28 1.42 -10.49
N ARG A 19 -2.62 0.59 -9.49
CA ARG A 19 -2.73 -0.86 -9.66
C ARG A 19 -3.77 -1.20 -10.73
N THR A 20 -4.97 -0.62 -10.64
CA THR A 20 -6.06 -0.87 -11.60
C THR A 20 -5.74 -0.37 -13.01
N GLU A 21 -5.08 0.78 -13.15
CA GLU A 21 -4.65 1.33 -14.45
C GLU A 21 -3.65 0.43 -15.16
N LYS A 22 -2.78 -0.24 -14.40
CA LYS A 22 -1.84 -1.25 -14.94
C LYS A 22 -2.47 -2.63 -15.14
N GLY A 23 -3.75 -2.81 -14.81
CA GLY A 23 -4.45 -4.10 -14.92
C GLY A 23 -3.90 -5.17 -13.97
N LEU A 24 -3.28 -4.77 -12.86
CA LEU A 24 -2.67 -5.70 -11.90
C LEU A 24 -3.67 -6.08 -10.80
N ASP A 25 -3.64 -7.34 -10.39
CA ASP A 25 -4.32 -7.77 -9.16
C ASP A 25 -3.45 -7.53 -7.91
N ALA A 26 -4.07 -7.59 -6.72
CA ALA A 26 -3.38 -7.33 -5.46
C ALA A 26 -2.26 -8.35 -5.17
N PHE A 27 -2.39 -9.60 -5.63
CA PHE A 27 -1.37 -10.63 -5.46
C PHE A 27 -0.16 -10.38 -6.36
N GLN A 28 -0.36 -9.96 -7.60
CA GLN A 28 0.71 -9.56 -8.52
C GLN A 28 1.50 -8.39 -7.93
N VAL A 29 0.82 -7.35 -7.44
CA VAL A 29 1.47 -6.22 -6.76
C VAL A 29 2.23 -6.69 -5.52
N ALA A 30 1.63 -7.56 -4.71
CA ALA A 30 2.29 -8.11 -3.53
C ALA A 30 3.58 -8.86 -3.91
N ARG A 31 3.56 -9.67 -4.97
CA ARG A 31 4.72 -10.40 -5.48
C ARG A 31 5.83 -9.46 -5.94
N MET A 32 5.52 -8.37 -6.61
CA MET A 32 6.50 -7.38 -7.07
C MET A 32 7.27 -6.73 -5.90
N ALA A 33 6.64 -6.62 -4.73
CA ALA A 33 7.23 -6.02 -3.53
C ALA A 33 7.68 -7.04 -2.47
N ASN A 34 7.59 -8.35 -2.75
CA ASN A 34 7.81 -9.44 -1.80
C ASN A 34 6.97 -9.31 -0.50
N LEU A 35 5.69 -8.98 -0.68
CA LEU A 35 4.69 -8.84 0.38
C LEU A 35 3.61 -9.91 0.26
N SER A 36 2.73 -9.98 1.25
CA SER A 36 1.48 -10.74 1.15
C SER A 36 0.38 -9.91 0.49
N ALA A 37 -0.61 -10.58 -0.12
CA ALA A 37 -1.80 -9.89 -0.64
C ALA A 37 -2.59 -9.17 0.46
N HIS A 38 -2.53 -9.66 1.70
CA HIS A 38 -3.16 -9.00 2.85
C HIS A 38 -2.55 -7.62 3.14
N HIS A 39 -1.22 -7.48 3.01
CA HIS A 39 -0.55 -6.18 3.14
C HIS A 39 -1.02 -5.19 2.08
N VAL A 40 -1.15 -5.63 0.83
CA VAL A 40 -1.63 -4.77 -0.26
C VAL A 40 -3.09 -4.36 -0.03
N ASN A 41 -3.95 -5.32 0.32
CA ASN A 41 -5.36 -5.02 0.60
C ASN A 41 -5.52 -4.05 1.78
N GLU A 42 -4.69 -4.17 2.82
CA GLU A 42 -4.73 -3.23 3.95
C GLU A 42 -4.19 -1.84 3.58
N LEU A 43 -3.21 -1.76 2.68
CA LEU A 43 -2.72 -0.48 2.15
C LEU A 43 -3.73 0.21 1.25
N GLU A 44 -4.54 -0.54 0.51
CA GLU A 44 -5.60 -0.02 -0.36
C GLU A 44 -6.93 0.25 0.39
N SER A 45 -7.02 -0.16 1.66
CA SER A 45 -8.23 0.06 2.46
C SER A 45 -8.41 1.53 2.79
N LEU A 46 -9.62 2.03 2.51
CA LEU A 46 -10.06 3.38 2.92
C LEU A 46 -10.72 3.37 4.30
N GLU A 47 -10.96 2.18 4.87
CA GLU A 47 -11.53 2.06 6.20
C GLU A 47 -10.47 2.40 7.26
N PRO A 48 -10.86 3.08 8.37
CA PRO A 48 -9.97 3.27 9.50
C PRO A 48 -9.43 1.92 9.96
N LEU A 49 -8.15 1.87 10.35
CA LEU A 49 -7.45 0.63 10.73
C LEU A 49 -8.34 -0.24 11.61
N ALA A 50 -8.63 -1.46 11.13
CA ALA A 50 -9.28 -2.48 11.94
C ALA A 50 -8.44 -2.75 13.19
N GLU A 51 -9.05 -3.31 14.24
CA GLU A 51 -8.37 -3.70 15.50
C GLU A 51 -7.09 -4.54 15.30
N ARG A 52 -6.87 -5.10 14.11
CA ARG A 52 -5.66 -5.83 13.73
C ARG A 52 -5.12 -5.33 12.40
N SER A 53 -3.88 -4.84 12.43
CA SER A 53 -3.07 -4.56 11.24
C SER A 53 -2.15 -5.76 10.93
N TYR A 54 -1.94 -6.03 9.65
CA TYR A 54 -0.91 -6.95 9.15
C TYR A 54 0.49 -6.31 9.16
N PHE A 55 0.59 -5.02 9.46
CA PHE A 55 1.85 -4.32 9.65
C PHE A 55 2.21 -4.26 11.14
N TYR A 56 3.50 -4.41 11.42
CA TYR A 56 4.03 -4.36 12.79
C TYR A 56 3.91 -2.97 13.44
N SER A 57 3.94 -1.91 12.62
CA SER A 57 3.74 -0.53 13.07
C SER A 57 3.19 0.34 11.94
N LEU A 58 2.66 1.52 12.28
CA LEU A 58 2.16 2.50 11.31
C LEU A 58 3.29 3.06 10.44
N GLU A 59 4.48 3.22 10.99
CA GLU A 59 5.66 3.68 10.25
C GLU A 59 6.08 2.66 9.19
N ILE A 60 6.07 1.37 9.53
CA ILE A 60 6.36 0.30 8.56
C ILE A 60 5.28 0.26 7.48
N LYS A 61 4.00 0.44 7.85
CA LYS A 61 2.90 0.54 6.88
C LYS A 61 3.13 1.70 5.90
N ALA A 62 3.44 2.89 6.40
CA ALA A 62 3.71 4.07 5.58
C ALA A 62 4.92 3.84 4.66
N LEU A 63 6.04 3.35 5.20
CA LEU A 63 7.24 3.06 4.43
C LEU A 63 6.98 2.07 3.28
N VAL A 64 6.29 0.97 3.57
CA VAL A 64 5.97 -0.07 2.58
C VAL A 64 5.01 0.47 1.53
N GLY A 65 3.99 1.20 1.96
CA GLY A 65 3.02 1.81 1.05
C GLY A 65 3.65 2.81 0.09
N HIS A 66 4.50 3.71 0.58
CA HIS A 66 5.18 4.69 -0.27
C HIS A 66 6.18 4.03 -1.23
N ARG A 67 6.84 2.94 -0.79
CA ARG A 67 7.67 2.13 -1.68
C ARG A 67 6.85 1.50 -2.80
N LEU A 68 5.66 0.98 -2.49
CA LEU A 68 4.73 0.42 -3.47
C LEU A 68 4.23 1.49 -4.47
N LEU A 69 3.86 2.68 -4.00
CA LEU A 69 3.49 3.80 -4.87
C LEU A 69 4.63 4.14 -5.83
N THR A 70 5.85 4.28 -5.31
CA THR A 70 7.03 4.56 -6.14
C THR A 70 7.29 3.46 -7.16
N LEU A 71 7.03 2.20 -6.81
CA LEU A 71 7.18 1.06 -7.71
C LEU A 71 6.16 1.08 -8.85
N LEU A 72 4.89 1.42 -8.56
CA LEU A 72 3.82 1.50 -9.56
C LEU A 72 3.82 2.82 -10.34
N GLN A 73 4.52 3.86 -9.89
CA GLN A 73 4.69 5.09 -10.68
C GLN A 73 5.77 4.97 -11.77
N LYS A 74 6.62 3.95 -11.68
CA LYS A 74 7.58 3.59 -12.74
C LYS A 74 6.92 2.76 -13.83
#